data_AF-A0A5N5THY8-F1
#
_entry.id   AF-A0A5N5THY8-F1
#
_cell.length_a   1.000
_cell.length_b   1.000
_cell.length_c   1.000
_cell.angle_alpha   90.00
_cell.angle_beta   90.00
_cell.angle_gamma   90.00
#
_symmetry.space_group_name_H-M   'P 1'
#
loop_
_entity.id
_entity.type
_entity.pdbx_description
1 polymer ?
#
loop_
_entity_poly.entity_id
_entity_poly.type
_entity_poly.pdbx_seq_one_letter_code
_entity_poly.pdbx_strand_id
1 'polypeptide(L)'
;MQNDFEGENTSKGITEKVKDAALVWKSYFKHNVRDAGLGLALLYMTVLALDNFSRAYVHENGVSKEILGVLTGVASISGILGSIAYPFLRKKMGPLKTGVFGFTYQVTCLLFCLASVFAPGSPFNPHALFSCNNSTAIGNHQETSSIDFNNSLPLQYNNFTTESYNKSFYEYNSTEEFYEPLNDTQTIVAEPSQSIIYTSVILLLFGIVTSRFGLWLADLTVTQILQEEVAENERCGINGVQDSLNQFFGLVRAILIIVMPTIATFGYLIILSIAFVFLATVLFAVYAKKKSKINNSDSQPNCKNLS
;
A
#
# COMPACT_ATOMS: atom_id res chain seq x y z
N MET A 1 -25.92 -21.15 -43.12
CA MET A 1 -24.89 -22.06 -43.66
C MET A 1 -23.50 -21.41 -43.70
N GLN A 2 -23.26 -20.31 -44.42
CA GLN A 2 -21.95 -19.62 -44.39
C GLN A 2 -21.61 -19.05 -42.99
N ASN A 3 -22.56 -18.40 -42.33
CA ASN A 3 -22.38 -17.79 -41.00
C ASN A 3 -22.18 -18.83 -39.87
N ASP A 4 -22.78 -20.02 -40.01
CA ASP A 4 -22.64 -21.09 -39.01
C ASP A 4 -21.26 -21.76 -39.10
N PHE A 5 -20.70 -21.86 -40.31
CA PHE A 5 -19.38 -22.44 -40.58
C PHE A 5 -18.23 -21.52 -40.14
N GLU A 6 -18.41 -20.19 -40.27
CA GLU A 6 -17.47 -19.20 -39.69
C GLU A 6 -17.52 -19.22 -38.16
N GLY A 7 -18.72 -19.25 -37.55
CA GLY A 7 -18.88 -19.32 -36.10
C GLY A 7 -18.27 -20.58 -35.47
N GLU A 8 -18.36 -21.73 -36.14
CA GLU A 8 -17.79 -22.99 -35.64
C GLU A 8 -16.25 -23.00 -35.70
N ASN A 9 -15.65 -22.46 -36.77
CA ASN A 9 -14.19 -22.33 -36.88
C ASN A 9 -13.62 -21.29 -35.91
N THR A 10 -14.33 -20.18 -35.69
CA THR A 10 -13.95 -19.18 -34.68
C THR A 10 -14.05 -19.74 -33.25
N SER A 11 -15.11 -20.50 -32.94
CA SER A 11 -15.30 -21.12 -31.62
C SER A 11 -14.23 -22.17 -31.31
N LYS A 12 -13.85 -23.01 -32.30
CA LYS A 12 -12.75 -23.96 -32.18
C LYS A 12 -11.41 -23.24 -31.94
N GLY A 13 -11.13 -22.18 -32.68
CA GLY A 13 -9.92 -21.36 -32.50
C GLY A 13 -9.84 -20.66 -31.14
N ILE A 14 -10.96 -20.16 -30.61
CA ILE A 14 -11.01 -19.57 -29.26
C ILE A 14 -10.74 -20.64 -28.20
N THR A 15 -11.35 -21.82 -28.34
CA THR A 15 -11.19 -22.93 -27.39
C THR A 15 -9.74 -23.42 -27.35
N GLU A 16 -9.05 -23.48 -28.48
CA GLU A 16 -7.61 -23.81 -28.52
C GLU A 16 -6.77 -22.75 -27.84
N LYS A 17 -6.99 -21.46 -28.12
CA LYS A 17 -6.28 -20.36 -27.45
C LYS A 17 -6.47 -20.36 -25.93
N VAL A 18 -7.68 -20.66 -25.46
CA VAL A 18 -7.97 -20.76 -24.02
C VAL A 18 -7.24 -21.95 -23.41
N LYS A 19 -7.18 -23.09 -24.11
CA LYS A 19 -6.39 -24.26 -23.67
C LYS A 19 -4.91 -23.92 -23.58
N ASP A 20 -4.36 -23.27 -24.58
CA ASP A 20 -2.94 -22.86 -24.61
C ASP A 20 -2.63 -21.90 -23.46
N ALA A 21 -3.49 -20.90 -23.23
CA ALA A 21 -3.36 -20.01 -22.08
C ALA A 21 -3.39 -20.80 -20.76
N ALA A 22 -4.35 -21.72 -20.59
CA ALA A 22 -4.43 -22.55 -19.39
C ALA A 22 -3.19 -23.43 -19.18
N LEU A 23 -2.54 -23.89 -20.26
CA LEU A 23 -1.27 -24.62 -20.19
C LEU A 23 -0.12 -23.71 -19.71
N VAL A 24 -0.02 -22.47 -20.19
CA VAL A 24 0.98 -21.50 -19.72
C VAL A 24 0.79 -21.18 -18.23
N TRP A 25 -0.44 -20.96 -17.79
CA TRP A 25 -0.77 -20.77 -16.38
C TRP A 25 -0.37 -21.98 -15.53
N LYS A 26 -0.66 -23.19 -16.02
CA LYS A 26 -0.25 -24.43 -15.36
C LYS A 26 1.28 -24.58 -15.33
N SER A 27 1.98 -24.14 -16.36
CA SER A 27 3.46 -24.13 -16.38
C SER A 27 4.01 -23.16 -15.34
N TYR A 28 3.50 -21.93 -15.29
CA TYR A 28 3.88 -20.91 -14.31
C TYR A 28 3.77 -21.42 -12.86
N PHE A 29 2.62 -22.01 -12.49
CA PHE A 29 2.40 -22.51 -11.12
C PHE A 29 3.22 -23.76 -10.76
N LYS A 30 3.84 -24.42 -11.74
CA LYS A 30 4.79 -25.51 -11.52
C LYS A 30 6.25 -25.04 -11.55
N HIS A 31 6.52 -23.87 -12.11
CA HIS A 31 7.88 -23.36 -12.26
C HIS A 31 8.52 -23.03 -10.91
N ASN A 32 9.84 -23.19 -10.80
CA ASN A 32 10.57 -22.96 -9.55
C ASN A 32 10.54 -21.49 -9.09
N VAL A 33 10.26 -20.55 -10.00
CA VAL A 33 10.20 -19.10 -9.76
C VAL A 33 8.84 -18.63 -9.22
N ARG A 34 7.84 -19.51 -9.16
CA ARG A 34 6.48 -19.18 -8.74
C ARG A 34 6.44 -18.41 -7.42
N ASP A 35 7.15 -18.88 -6.41
CA ASP A 35 7.08 -18.29 -5.07
C ASP A 35 7.68 -16.86 -5.05
N ALA A 36 8.73 -16.60 -5.84
CA ALA A 36 9.25 -15.25 -6.03
C ALA A 36 8.26 -14.36 -6.78
N GLY A 37 7.66 -14.86 -7.85
CA GLY A 37 6.67 -14.14 -8.65
C GLY A 37 5.37 -13.83 -7.90
N LEU A 38 4.84 -14.78 -7.12
CA LEU A 38 3.70 -14.54 -6.22
C LEU A 38 4.05 -13.54 -5.11
N GLY A 39 5.28 -13.59 -4.59
CA GLY A 39 5.77 -12.57 -3.66
C GLY A 39 5.70 -11.17 -4.28
N LEU A 40 6.17 -11.01 -5.52
CA LEU A 40 6.05 -9.75 -6.25
C LEU A 40 4.58 -9.34 -6.47
N ALA A 41 3.72 -10.27 -6.89
CA ALA A 41 2.31 -9.97 -7.14
C ALA A 41 1.58 -9.48 -5.87
N LEU A 42 1.89 -10.06 -4.71
CA LEU A 42 1.36 -9.58 -3.42
C LEU A 42 1.96 -8.23 -3.01
N LEU A 43 3.19 -7.92 -3.40
CA LEU A 43 3.81 -6.63 -3.17
C LEU A 43 3.05 -5.50 -3.91
N TYR A 44 2.49 -5.79 -5.10
CA TYR A 44 1.64 -4.86 -5.87
C TYR A 44 0.29 -4.54 -5.20
N MET A 45 -0.15 -5.39 -4.27
CA MET A 45 -1.39 -5.19 -3.50
C MET A 45 -1.29 -4.03 -2.49
N THR A 46 -0.08 -3.56 -2.18
CA THR A 46 0.13 -2.55 -1.13
C THR A 46 -0.54 -1.20 -1.47
N VAL A 47 -1.43 -0.72 -0.60
CA VAL A 47 -2.05 0.62 -0.70
C VAL A 47 -1.10 1.75 -0.30
N LEU A 48 0.02 1.42 0.35
CA LEU A 48 1.00 2.39 0.83
C LEU A 48 1.92 2.92 -0.27
N ALA A 49 1.68 2.54 -1.53
CA ALA A 49 2.50 2.89 -2.68
C ALA A 49 2.07 4.21 -3.37
N LEU A 50 1.46 5.18 -2.66
CA LEU A 50 1.05 6.52 -3.14
C LEU A 50 0.73 6.57 -4.65
N ASP A 51 -0.07 5.62 -5.09
CA ASP A 51 -0.47 5.46 -6.46
C ASP A 51 -1.65 6.39 -6.79
N ASN A 52 -2.08 6.44 -8.05
CA ASN A 52 -3.14 7.34 -8.48
C ASN A 52 -4.42 7.17 -7.64
N PHE A 53 -4.79 5.95 -7.27
CA PHE A 53 -5.97 5.69 -6.44
C PHE A 53 -5.78 6.19 -5.00
N SER A 54 -4.66 5.86 -4.36
CA SER A 54 -4.38 6.33 -3.00
C SER A 54 -4.21 7.85 -2.93
N ARG A 55 -3.67 8.50 -3.97
CA ARG A 55 -3.55 9.96 -4.04
C ARG A 55 -4.91 10.64 -4.22
N ALA A 56 -5.79 10.08 -5.05
CA ALA A 56 -7.15 10.57 -5.21
C ALA A 56 -7.90 10.50 -3.87
N TYR A 57 -7.79 9.36 -3.18
CA TYR A 57 -8.33 9.19 -1.84
C TYR A 57 -7.81 10.25 -0.85
N VAL A 58 -6.49 10.47 -0.79
CA VAL A 58 -5.91 11.44 0.14
C VAL A 58 -6.33 12.88 -0.19
N HIS A 59 -6.51 13.21 -1.47
CA HIS A 59 -7.04 14.50 -1.90
C HIS A 59 -8.51 14.70 -1.55
N GLU A 60 -9.36 13.70 -1.75
CA GLU A 60 -10.79 13.74 -1.35
C GLU A 60 -10.96 13.91 0.16
N ASN A 61 -9.95 13.48 0.93
CA ASN A 61 -9.88 13.63 2.37
C ASN A 61 -9.25 14.96 2.84
N GLY A 62 -9.07 15.93 1.94
CA GLY A 62 -8.72 17.32 2.28
C GLY A 62 -7.23 17.66 2.25
N VAL A 63 -6.37 16.79 1.72
CA VAL A 63 -4.94 17.11 1.53
C VAL A 63 -4.72 17.82 0.20
N SER A 64 -4.03 18.96 0.25
CA SER A 64 -3.78 19.78 -0.93
C SER A 64 -2.90 19.08 -1.99
N LYS A 65 -3.15 19.40 -3.26
CA LYS A 65 -2.45 18.78 -4.41
C LYS A 65 -0.95 19.07 -4.40
N GLU A 66 -0.55 20.23 -3.88
CA GLU A 66 0.84 20.68 -3.78
C GLU A 66 1.63 19.78 -2.84
N ILE A 67 1.07 19.48 -1.65
CA ILE A 67 1.68 18.58 -0.65
C ILE A 67 1.82 17.18 -1.23
N LEU A 68 0.77 16.68 -1.88
CA LEU A 68 0.78 15.39 -2.57
C LEU A 68 1.86 15.35 -3.67
N GLY A 69 2.05 16.45 -4.40
CA GLY A 69 3.09 16.60 -5.41
C GLY A 69 4.50 16.51 -4.83
N VAL A 70 4.78 17.28 -3.78
CA VAL A 70 6.08 17.28 -3.08
C VAL A 70 6.38 15.89 -2.52
N LEU A 71 5.42 15.28 -1.81
CA LEU A 71 5.57 13.95 -1.22
C LEU A 71 5.85 12.89 -2.30
N THR A 72 5.15 12.97 -3.43
CA THR A 72 5.37 12.07 -4.57
C THR A 72 6.77 12.26 -5.15
N GLY A 73 7.24 13.50 -5.26
CA GLY A 73 8.60 13.82 -5.69
C GLY A 73 9.66 13.17 -4.80
N VAL A 74 9.56 13.35 -3.48
CA VAL A 74 10.50 12.74 -2.51
C VAL A 74 10.44 11.21 -2.57
N ALA A 75 9.24 10.63 -2.64
CA ALA A 75 9.06 9.18 -2.79
C ALA A 75 9.68 8.64 -4.09
N SER A 76 9.59 9.41 -5.18
CA SER A 76 10.17 9.04 -6.48
C SER A 76 11.69 9.05 -6.44
N ILE A 77 12.30 10.03 -5.77
CA ILE A 77 13.76 10.06 -5.53
C ILE A 77 14.20 8.80 -4.78
N SER A 78 13.49 8.42 -3.71
CA SER A 78 13.80 7.19 -2.96
C SER A 78 13.69 5.93 -3.84
N GLY A 79 12.67 5.84 -4.70
CA GLY A 79 12.54 4.73 -5.67
C GLY A 79 13.69 4.67 -6.67
N ILE A 80 14.08 5.81 -7.26
CA ILE A 80 15.23 5.92 -8.17
C ILE A 80 16.52 5.49 -7.48
N LEU A 81 16.73 5.89 -6.22
CA LEU A 81 17.87 5.43 -5.42
C LEU A 81 17.88 3.90 -5.26
N GLY A 82 16.71 3.27 -5.10
CA GLY A 82 16.57 1.81 -5.11
C GLY A 82 17.05 1.19 -6.42
N SER A 83 16.66 1.77 -7.55
CA SER A 83 17.11 1.32 -8.89
C SER A 83 18.60 1.48 -9.12
N ILE A 84 19.17 2.61 -8.69
CA ILE A 84 20.61 2.86 -8.79
C ILE A 84 21.35 1.88 -7.88
N ALA A 85 20.84 1.58 -6.68
CA ALA A 85 21.47 0.66 -5.75
C ALA A 85 21.46 -0.80 -6.21
N TYR A 86 20.42 -1.23 -6.94
CA TYR A 86 20.25 -2.61 -7.39
C TYR A 86 21.46 -3.23 -8.09
N PRO A 87 22.03 -2.65 -9.18
CA PRO A 87 23.18 -3.23 -9.87
C PRO A 87 24.42 -3.36 -8.97
N PHE A 88 24.65 -2.41 -8.06
CA PHE A 88 25.76 -2.47 -7.11
C PHE A 88 25.59 -3.59 -6.08
N LEU A 89 24.38 -3.69 -5.50
CA LEU A 89 24.04 -4.74 -4.53
C LEU A 89 24.11 -6.12 -5.19
N ARG A 90 23.53 -6.27 -6.38
CA ARG A 90 23.59 -7.49 -7.18
C ARG A 90 25.03 -7.94 -7.43
N LYS A 91 25.93 -7.03 -7.85
CA LYS A 91 27.34 -7.36 -8.10
C LYS A 91 28.07 -7.81 -6.82
N LYS A 92 27.73 -7.23 -5.67
CA LYS A 92 28.41 -7.50 -4.39
C LYS A 92 27.92 -8.77 -3.70
N MET A 93 26.62 -9.01 -3.65
CA MET A 93 26.01 -10.08 -2.85
C MET A 93 25.19 -11.10 -3.66
N GLY A 94 25.02 -10.90 -4.96
CA GLY A 94 24.21 -11.75 -5.84
C GLY A 94 22.71 -11.46 -5.75
N PRO A 95 21.91 -11.92 -6.73
CA PRO A 95 20.49 -11.56 -6.85
C PRO A 95 19.65 -12.06 -5.67
N LEU A 96 19.88 -13.28 -5.18
CA LEU A 96 19.09 -13.87 -4.08
C LEU A 96 19.23 -13.06 -2.78
N LYS A 97 20.45 -12.68 -2.40
CA LYS A 97 20.70 -11.92 -1.17
C LYS A 97 20.19 -10.49 -1.30
N THR A 98 20.36 -9.86 -2.48
CA THR A 98 19.80 -8.53 -2.77
C THR A 98 18.29 -8.51 -2.59
N GLY A 99 17.59 -9.54 -3.07
CA GLY A 99 16.14 -9.64 -2.91
C GLY A 99 15.71 -9.80 -1.45
N VAL A 100 16.39 -10.67 -0.69
CA VAL A 100 16.09 -10.83 0.75
C VAL A 100 16.31 -9.50 1.48
N PHE A 101 17.38 -8.78 1.15
CA PHE A 101 17.64 -7.45 1.69
C PHE A 101 16.52 -6.46 1.32
N GLY A 102 16.10 -6.39 0.05
CA GLY A 102 15.02 -5.51 -0.41
C GLY A 102 13.68 -5.78 0.27
N PHE A 103 13.24 -7.04 0.32
CA PHE A 103 12.00 -7.44 1.01
C PHE A 103 12.06 -7.19 2.52
N THR A 104 13.21 -7.44 3.16
CA THR A 104 13.38 -7.17 4.59
C THR A 104 13.33 -5.66 4.87
N TYR A 105 14.06 -4.87 4.08
CA TYR A 105 14.05 -3.42 4.17
C TYR A 105 12.63 -2.86 3.99
N GLN A 106 11.89 -3.37 3.01
CA GLN A 106 10.49 -3.03 2.80
C GLN A 106 9.66 -3.24 4.06
N VAL A 107 9.72 -4.43 4.66
CA VAL A 107 8.98 -4.74 5.90
C VAL A 107 9.40 -3.81 7.03
N THR A 108 10.69 -3.54 7.22
CA THR A 108 11.15 -2.63 8.28
C THR A 108 10.62 -1.20 8.13
N CYS A 109 10.55 -0.68 6.90
CA CYS A 109 9.95 0.63 6.64
C CYS A 109 8.45 0.63 6.94
N LEU A 110 7.75 -0.45 6.60
CA LEU A 110 6.32 -0.58 6.87
C LEU A 110 5.99 -0.76 8.35
N LEU A 111 6.94 -1.16 9.21
CA LEU A 111 6.73 -1.13 10.66
C LEU A 111 6.56 0.30 11.18
N PHE A 112 7.18 1.31 10.56
CA PHE A 112 6.90 2.72 10.89
C PHE A 112 5.47 3.11 10.50
N CYS A 113 4.97 2.62 9.36
CA CYS A 113 3.57 2.79 8.98
C CYS A 113 2.64 2.10 9.98
N LEU A 114 2.98 0.90 10.46
CA LEU A 114 2.19 0.23 11.50
C LEU A 114 2.17 1.02 12.80
N ALA A 115 3.33 1.51 13.25
CA ALA A 115 3.45 2.33 14.44
C ALA A 115 2.60 3.62 14.33
N SER A 116 2.50 4.20 13.13
CA SER A 116 1.67 5.39 12.89
C SER A 116 0.18 5.17 13.16
N VAL A 117 -0.34 3.95 12.92
CA VAL A 117 -1.75 3.62 13.13
C VAL A 117 -2.11 3.69 14.61
N PHE A 118 -1.17 3.30 15.48
CA PHE A 118 -1.34 3.27 16.94
C PHE A 118 -0.76 4.50 17.66
N ALA A 119 -0.15 5.44 16.91
CA ALA A 119 0.40 6.65 17.48
C ALA A 119 -0.72 7.62 17.91
N PRO A 120 -0.49 8.44 18.96
CA PRO A 120 -1.44 9.48 19.33
C PRO A 120 -1.62 10.47 18.16
N GLY A 121 -2.86 10.91 17.94
CA GLY A 121 -3.22 11.72 16.76
C GLY A 121 -3.57 10.91 15.51
N SER A 122 -3.59 9.57 15.56
CA SER A 122 -4.12 8.74 14.47
C SER A 122 -5.66 8.84 14.39
N PRO A 123 -6.25 9.06 13.20
CA PRO A 123 -7.71 9.06 13.01
C PRO A 123 -8.33 7.64 13.05
N PHE A 124 -7.51 6.60 13.26
CA PHE A 124 -7.95 5.21 13.25
C PHE A 124 -8.87 4.90 14.44
N ASN A 125 -10.08 4.47 14.13
CA ASN A 125 -11.06 4.02 15.12
C ASN A 125 -11.43 2.56 14.87
N PRO A 126 -10.99 1.60 15.70
CA PRO A 126 -11.25 0.18 15.46
C PRO A 126 -12.75 -0.15 15.48
N HIS A 127 -13.59 0.62 16.18
CA HIS A 127 -15.03 0.35 16.23
C HIS A 127 -15.83 1.01 15.10
N ALA A 128 -15.21 1.87 14.27
CA ALA A 128 -15.91 2.57 13.19
C ALA A 128 -16.56 1.64 12.16
N LEU A 129 -16.04 0.41 11.99
CA LEU A 129 -16.57 -0.56 11.05
C LEU A 129 -17.89 -1.22 11.54
N PHE A 130 -18.11 -1.25 12.86
CA PHE A 130 -19.28 -1.90 13.47
C PHE A 130 -20.32 -0.91 14.02
N SER A 131 -19.94 0.37 14.21
CA SER A 131 -20.85 1.39 14.76
C SER A 131 -22.02 1.76 13.85
N CYS A 132 -22.00 1.39 12.56
CA CYS A 132 -23.09 1.72 11.62
C CYS A 132 -24.28 0.74 11.64
N ASN A 133 -24.25 -0.34 12.45
CA ASN A 133 -25.32 -1.36 12.43
C ASN A 133 -26.34 -1.28 13.58
N ASN A 134 -26.23 -0.33 14.51
CA ASN A 134 -27.15 -0.20 15.64
C ASN A 134 -28.04 1.06 15.57
N SER A 135 -28.60 1.36 14.41
CA SER A 135 -29.74 2.28 14.28
C SER A 135 -30.95 1.52 13.73
N THR A 136 -31.42 0.52 14.49
CA THR A 136 -32.82 0.09 14.45
C THR A 136 -33.50 0.64 15.70
N ALA A 137 -33.91 1.91 15.63
CA ALA A 137 -34.78 2.50 16.63
C ALA A 137 -36.18 1.86 16.50
N ILE A 138 -36.39 0.72 17.14
CA ILE A 138 -37.73 0.26 17.53
C ILE A 138 -38.14 1.14 18.71
N GLY A 139 -38.72 2.30 18.40
CA GLY A 139 -39.44 3.11 19.37
C GLY A 139 -40.85 2.53 19.52
N ASN A 140 -41.11 1.89 20.65
CA ASN A 140 -42.46 1.44 21.01
C ASN A 140 -43.38 2.65 21.17
N HIS A 141 -44.53 2.57 20.49
CA HIS A 141 -45.71 3.39 20.70
C HIS A 141 -46.20 3.33 22.16
N GLN A 142 -46.49 4.50 22.73
CA GLN A 142 -47.67 4.70 23.57
C GLN A 142 -48.22 6.10 23.30
N GLU A 143 -49.39 6.14 22.69
CA GLU A 143 -50.19 7.33 22.39
C GLU A 143 -50.88 7.87 23.65
N THR A 144 -51.00 9.21 23.77
CA THR A 144 -52.28 9.88 24.09
C THR A 144 -52.23 11.40 23.85
N SER A 145 -52.82 11.79 22.70
CA SER A 145 -53.73 12.93 22.38
C SER A 145 -53.73 14.25 23.19
N SER A 146 -53.42 15.41 22.57
CA SER A 146 -54.36 16.35 21.89
C SER A 146 -53.89 17.83 21.84
N ILE A 147 -53.73 18.39 20.61
CA ILE A 147 -54.22 19.68 20.01
C ILE A 147 -54.20 20.97 20.92
N ASP A 148 -53.66 22.17 20.62
CA ASP A 148 -53.21 22.90 19.41
C ASP A 148 -52.30 24.10 19.76
N PHE A 149 -51.50 24.52 18.77
CA PHE A 149 -50.89 25.83 18.46
C PHE A 149 -50.59 26.84 19.58
N ASN A 150 -49.29 27.03 19.88
CA ASN A 150 -48.62 28.34 19.83
C ASN A 150 -47.09 28.20 19.90
N ASN A 151 -46.42 28.96 19.02
CA ASN A 151 -45.00 29.31 18.99
C ASN A 151 -44.01 28.40 18.24
N SER A 152 -43.25 29.10 17.39
CA SER A 152 -42.23 28.70 16.43
C SER A 152 -41.10 27.84 16.95
N LEU A 153 -40.62 26.97 16.04
CA LEU A 153 -39.40 26.14 16.07
C LEU A 153 -38.28 26.62 17.02
N PRO A 154 -37.66 25.66 17.73
CA PRO A 154 -36.22 25.62 17.81
C PRO A 154 -35.68 24.26 17.33
N LEU A 155 -34.98 24.29 16.20
CA LEU A 155 -33.91 23.34 15.89
C LEU A 155 -32.82 23.54 16.94
N GLN A 156 -32.86 22.76 18.03
CA GLN A 156 -31.77 22.76 19.00
C GLN A 156 -30.66 21.84 18.48
N TYR A 157 -29.85 22.42 17.61
CA TYR A 157 -28.53 21.95 17.22
C TYR A 157 -27.64 21.99 18.46
N ASN A 158 -27.28 20.82 18.98
CA ASN A 158 -26.31 20.74 20.07
C ASN A 158 -24.94 21.11 19.52
N ASN A 159 -24.45 22.27 19.96
CA ASN A 159 -23.15 22.85 19.68
C ASN A 159 -22.02 21.88 20.05
N PHE A 160 -21.52 21.15 19.06
CA PHE A 160 -20.13 20.72 19.05
C PHE A 160 -19.39 21.74 18.18
N THR A 161 -18.76 22.71 18.83
CA THR A 161 -18.02 23.80 18.19
C THR A 161 -17.01 23.23 17.21
N THR A 162 -17.34 23.41 15.94
CA THR A 162 -16.52 23.10 14.78
C THR A 162 -15.61 24.31 14.54
N GLU A 163 -14.53 24.43 15.29
CA GLU A 163 -13.50 25.45 15.05
C GLU A 163 -12.10 24.87 15.26
N SER A 164 -11.58 24.12 14.28
CA SER A 164 -10.13 24.05 14.02
C SER A 164 -9.78 23.24 12.75
N TYR A 165 -10.49 23.44 11.65
CA TYR A 165 -9.97 23.05 10.34
C TYR A 165 -10.38 24.05 9.26
N ASN A 166 -9.98 25.30 9.48
CA ASN A 166 -9.85 26.32 8.46
C ASN A 166 -8.73 27.26 8.90
N LYS A 167 -7.48 26.89 8.61
CA LYS A 167 -6.45 27.90 8.38
C LYS A 167 -5.63 27.48 7.19
N SER A 168 -6.19 27.84 6.05
CA SER A 168 -5.50 28.08 4.80
C SER A 168 -4.16 28.77 5.04
N PHE A 169 -3.18 28.21 4.35
CA PHE A 169 -1.91 28.79 3.97
C PHE A 169 -2.07 30.23 3.43
N TYR A 170 -1.12 31.10 3.85
CA TYR A 170 -0.79 32.45 3.37
C TYR A 170 -1.77 33.61 3.65
N GLU A 171 -1.38 34.46 4.60
CA GLU A 171 -1.56 35.89 4.45
C GLU A 171 -0.30 36.60 4.96
N TYR A 172 0.51 37.07 4.00
CA TYR A 172 1.65 37.94 4.21
C TYR A 172 1.12 39.37 4.16
N ASN A 173 1.19 40.10 5.28
CA ASN A 173 1.03 41.55 5.27
C ASN A 173 2.14 42.20 6.11
N SER A 174 2.83 43.10 5.45
CA SER A 174 3.98 43.89 5.90
C SER A 174 3.56 45.06 6.81
N THR A 175 4.56 45.67 7.48
CA THR A 175 4.56 46.96 8.23
C THR A 175 3.97 46.91 9.66
N GLU A 176 4.56 47.43 10.75
CA GLU A 176 5.64 48.40 11.02
C GLU A 176 6.45 48.05 12.30
N GLU A 177 7.64 48.65 12.45
CA GLU A 177 8.46 48.68 13.66
C GLU A 177 7.84 49.55 14.77
N PHE A 178 7.87 49.07 16.04
CA PHE A 178 7.95 49.93 17.23
C PHE A 178 8.62 49.16 18.39
N TYR A 179 9.67 49.75 18.99
CA TYR A 179 10.48 49.17 20.07
C TYR A 179 9.89 49.40 21.48
N GLU A 180 9.81 48.31 22.27
CA GLU A 180 10.11 48.10 23.72
C GLU A 180 9.48 48.97 24.85
N PRO A 181 9.41 48.52 26.14
CA PRO A 181 10.26 47.51 26.80
C PRO A 181 9.59 46.44 27.69
N LEU A 182 10.43 45.47 28.09
CA LEU A 182 10.23 44.39 29.08
C LEU A 182 9.54 44.83 30.39
N ASN A 183 8.67 43.95 30.92
CA ASN A 183 8.52 43.79 32.36
C ASN A 183 8.17 42.34 32.72
N ASP A 184 9.13 41.66 33.37
CA ASP A 184 9.01 40.28 33.86
C ASP A 184 7.95 40.14 34.97
N THR A 185 7.09 39.14 34.85
CA THR A 185 6.77 38.25 35.99
C THR A 185 6.18 36.94 35.46
N GLN A 186 6.81 35.85 35.88
CA GLN A 186 6.58 34.47 35.45
C GLN A 186 5.15 33.99 35.68
N THR A 187 4.60 33.35 34.64
CA THR A 187 4.04 32.00 34.78
C THR A 187 4.40 31.25 33.50
N ILE A 188 5.44 30.40 33.58
CA ILE A 188 5.64 29.35 32.59
C ILE A 188 4.54 28.32 32.86
N VAL A 189 3.35 28.56 32.31
CA VAL A 189 2.44 27.47 32.01
C VAL A 189 3.04 26.81 30.78
N ALA A 190 3.66 25.65 30.99
CA ALA A 190 4.11 24.81 29.89
C ALA A 190 2.89 24.49 29.02
N GLU A 191 2.80 25.18 27.87
CA GLU A 191 1.90 24.84 26.78
C GLU A 191 2.04 23.35 26.48
N PRO A 192 0.94 22.56 26.49
CA PRO A 192 0.99 21.15 26.18
C PRO A 192 1.30 20.98 24.69
N SER A 193 2.59 20.85 24.39
CA SER A 193 3.18 20.18 23.23
C SER A 193 2.22 19.90 22.05
N GLN A 194 2.10 20.88 21.14
CA GLN A 194 1.44 20.74 19.83
C GLN A 194 2.13 19.72 18.90
N SER A 195 3.15 19.01 19.38
CA SER A 195 3.88 17.93 18.72
C SER A 195 3.13 16.59 18.66
N ILE A 196 2.05 16.42 19.43
CA ILE A 196 1.36 15.12 19.55
C ILE A 196 0.51 14.80 18.30
N ILE A 197 -0.08 15.79 17.62
CA ILE A 197 -1.04 15.55 16.52
C ILE A 197 -0.34 15.12 15.21
N TYR A 198 0.87 15.61 14.95
CA TYR A 198 1.60 15.32 13.70
C TYR A 198 2.44 14.04 13.74
N THR A 199 2.54 13.39 14.90
CA THR A 199 3.43 12.24 15.09
C THR A 199 3.00 11.05 14.22
N SER A 200 1.71 10.71 14.20
CA SER A 200 1.16 9.66 13.33
C SER A 200 1.43 9.93 11.85
N VAL A 201 1.12 11.14 11.39
CA VAL A 201 1.29 11.56 9.99
C VAL A 201 2.76 11.50 9.57
N ILE A 202 3.68 12.03 10.37
CA ILE A 202 5.12 12.02 10.05
C ILE A 202 5.65 10.59 9.96
N LEU A 203 5.29 9.70 10.91
CA LEU A 203 5.71 8.30 10.89
C LEU A 203 5.18 7.56 9.66
N LEU A 204 3.91 7.80 9.30
CA LEU A 204 3.30 7.21 8.11
C LEU A 204 4.02 7.66 6.83
N LEU A 205 4.23 8.97 6.67
CA LEU A 205 4.89 9.54 5.50
C LEU A 205 6.34 9.09 5.38
N PHE A 206 7.07 9.06 6.50
CA PHE A 206 8.44 8.57 6.55
C PHE A 206 8.54 7.10 6.11
N GLY A 207 7.66 6.24 6.64
CA GLY A 207 7.60 4.84 6.26
C GLY A 207 7.28 4.64 4.78
N ILE A 208 6.29 5.37 4.25
CA ILE A 208 5.93 5.34 2.82
C ILE A 208 7.09 5.76 1.93
N VAL A 209 7.69 6.92 2.21
CA VAL A 209 8.79 7.47 1.39
C VAL A 209 9.98 6.52 1.40
N THR A 210 10.44 6.09 2.57
CA THR A 210 11.61 5.21 2.69
C THR A 210 11.34 3.83 2.11
N SER A 211 10.11 3.30 2.23
CA SER A 211 9.76 2.00 1.64
C SER A 211 9.93 1.96 0.12
N ARG A 212 9.89 3.10 -0.60
CA ARG A 212 10.08 3.08 -2.06
C ARG A 212 11.41 2.49 -2.50
N PHE A 213 12.46 2.72 -1.73
CA PHE A 213 13.75 2.11 -1.97
C PHE A 213 13.65 0.57 -1.94
N GLY A 214 13.03 0.00 -0.91
CA GLY A 214 12.86 -1.46 -0.75
C GLY A 214 11.96 -2.06 -1.82
N LEU A 215 10.85 -1.37 -2.14
CA LEU A 215 9.90 -1.77 -3.15
C LEU A 215 10.55 -1.92 -4.54
N TRP A 216 11.26 -0.89 -5.00
CA TRP A 216 11.95 -0.92 -6.29
C TRP A 216 13.07 -1.96 -6.31
N LEU A 217 13.79 -2.12 -5.20
CA LEU A 217 14.87 -3.10 -5.10
C LEU A 217 14.33 -4.54 -5.18
N ALA A 218 13.21 -4.82 -4.50
CA ALA A 218 12.54 -6.12 -4.54
C ALA A 218 11.97 -6.41 -5.94
N ASP A 219 11.33 -5.42 -6.57
CA ASP A 219 10.77 -5.51 -7.93
C ASP A 219 11.84 -5.86 -8.97
N LEU A 220 12.93 -5.09 -9.01
CA LEU A 220 14.06 -5.35 -9.91
C LEU A 220 14.70 -6.71 -9.66
N THR A 221 14.75 -7.15 -8.41
CA THR A 221 15.30 -8.46 -8.07
C THR A 221 14.44 -9.59 -8.64
N VAL A 222 13.12 -9.57 -8.38
CA VAL A 222 12.23 -10.64 -8.87
C VAL A 222 12.15 -10.62 -10.39
N THR A 223 12.09 -9.44 -11.00
CA THR A 223 12.11 -9.29 -12.46
C THR A 223 13.36 -9.92 -13.06
N GLN A 224 14.54 -9.64 -12.49
CA GLN A 224 15.78 -10.26 -12.96
C GLN A 224 15.77 -11.78 -12.77
N ILE A 225 15.28 -12.26 -11.62
CA ILE A 225 15.19 -13.70 -11.35
C ILE A 225 14.29 -14.38 -12.40
N LEU A 226 13.15 -13.79 -12.75
CA LEU A 226 12.29 -14.30 -13.81
C LEU A 226 12.97 -14.29 -15.18
N GLN A 227 13.80 -13.28 -15.47
CA GLN A 227 14.55 -13.22 -16.73
C GLN A 227 15.68 -14.26 -16.81
N GLU A 228 16.39 -14.51 -15.70
CA GLU A 228 17.57 -15.38 -15.68
C GLU A 228 17.23 -16.86 -15.50
N GLU A 229 16.16 -17.17 -14.79
CA GLU A 229 15.79 -18.55 -14.47
C GLU A 229 14.84 -19.18 -15.48
N VAL A 230 14.17 -18.37 -16.30
CA VAL A 230 13.19 -18.86 -17.27
C VAL A 230 13.83 -18.98 -18.64
N ALA A 231 13.71 -20.18 -19.23
CA ALA A 231 14.22 -20.48 -20.55
C ALA A 231 13.54 -19.61 -21.63
N GLU A 232 14.30 -19.26 -22.67
CA GLU A 232 13.87 -18.27 -23.68
C GLU A 232 12.58 -18.67 -24.42
N ASN A 233 12.34 -19.97 -24.58
CA ASN A 233 11.16 -20.52 -25.25
C ASN A 233 9.85 -20.32 -24.46
N GLU A 234 9.90 -20.23 -23.13
CA GLU A 234 8.72 -20.06 -22.28
C GLU A 234 8.69 -18.72 -21.50
N ARG A 235 9.74 -17.90 -21.63
CA ARG A 235 9.89 -16.61 -20.93
C ARG A 235 8.75 -15.65 -21.19
N CYS A 236 8.33 -15.51 -22.44
CA CYS A 236 7.20 -14.63 -22.79
C CYS A 236 5.91 -15.06 -22.10
N GLY A 237 5.60 -16.37 -22.10
CA GLY A 237 4.41 -16.90 -21.45
C GLY A 237 4.43 -16.72 -19.93
N ILE A 238 5.55 -17.04 -19.29
CA ILE A 238 5.70 -16.89 -17.83
C ILE A 238 5.64 -15.41 -17.41
N ASN A 239 6.29 -14.50 -18.13
CA ASN A 239 6.20 -13.07 -17.86
C ASN A 239 4.78 -12.54 -18.09
N GLY A 240 4.08 -13.01 -19.13
CA GLY A 240 2.68 -12.65 -19.36
C GLY A 240 1.76 -13.05 -18.19
N VAL A 241 1.94 -14.25 -17.63
CA VAL A 241 1.22 -14.68 -16.42
C VAL A 241 1.62 -13.81 -15.22
N GLN A 242 2.91 -13.53 -15.04
CA GLN A 242 3.38 -12.65 -13.96
C GLN A 242 2.73 -11.27 -14.03
N ASP A 243 2.73 -10.64 -15.20
CA ASP A 243 2.14 -9.31 -15.40
C ASP A 243 0.63 -9.33 -15.14
N SER A 244 -0.06 -10.40 -15.56
CA SER A 244 -1.48 -10.57 -15.27
C SER A 244 -1.77 -10.70 -13.76
N LEU A 245 -0.90 -11.39 -13.00
CA LEU A 245 -1.00 -11.49 -11.55
C LEU A 245 -0.74 -10.14 -10.87
N ASN A 246 0.29 -9.41 -11.30
CA ASN A 246 0.58 -8.06 -10.80
C ASN A 246 -0.60 -7.11 -11.04
N GLN A 247 -1.21 -7.14 -12.23
CA GLN A 247 -2.40 -6.35 -12.56
C GLN A 247 -3.62 -6.78 -11.75
N PHE A 248 -3.83 -8.08 -11.55
CA PHE A 248 -4.92 -8.59 -10.72
C PHE A 248 -4.85 -8.04 -9.29
N PHE A 249 -3.70 -8.13 -8.61
CA PHE A 249 -3.55 -7.56 -7.28
C PHE A 249 -3.60 -6.03 -7.27
N GLY A 250 -3.12 -5.37 -8.33
CA GLY A 250 -3.31 -3.92 -8.51
C GLY A 250 -4.79 -3.52 -8.61
N LEU A 251 -5.62 -4.35 -9.27
CA LEU A 251 -7.07 -4.16 -9.33
C LEU A 251 -7.73 -4.38 -7.98
N VAL A 252 -7.38 -5.47 -7.28
CA VAL A 252 -7.90 -5.74 -5.93
C VAL A 252 -7.58 -4.58 -4.99
N ARG A 253 -6.36 -4.01 -5.06
CA ARG A 253 -5.98 -2.80 -4.32
C ARG A 253 -6.92 -1.63 -4.62
N ALA A 254 -7.15 -1.35 -5.91
CA ALA A 254 -8.02 -0.26 -6.32
C ALA A 254 -9.46 -0.44 -5.79
N ILE A 255 -9.99 -1.66 -5.88
CA ILE A 255 -11.33 -1.99 -5.35
C ILE A 255 -11.38 -1.75 -3.83
N LEU A 256 -10.37 -2.16 -3.07
CA LEU A 256 -10.36 -1.95 -1.62
C LEU A 256 -10.40 -0.46 -1.23
N ILE A 257 -9.66 0.39 -1.95
CA ILE A 257 -9.67 1.85 -1.71
C ILE A 257 -11.06 2.43 -2.00
N ILE A 258 -11.73 1.97 -3.06
CA ILE A 258 -13.08 2.43 -3.43
C ILE A 258 -14.12 1.99 -2.39
N VAL A 259 -14.02 0.74 -1.89
CA VAL A 259 -14.97 0.19 -0.91
C VAL A 259 -14.83 0.86 0.46
N MET A 260 -13.64 1.34 0.83
CA MET A 260 -13.36 1.97 2.12
C MET A 260 -12.89 3.43 1.96
N PRO A 261 -13.78 4.38 1.62
CA PRO A 261 -13.41 5.77 1.31
C PRO A 261 -13.11 6.65 2.55
N THR A 262 -13.39 6.17 3.76
CA THR A 262 -13.32 6.99 4.99
C THR A 262 -11.96 6.90 5.70
N ILE A 263 -11.41 8.04 6.11
CA ILE A 263 -10.12 8.15 6.86
C ILE A 263 -10.09 7.24 8.10
N ALA A 264 -11.21 7.13 8.82
CA ALA A 264 -11.33 6.29 10.02
C ALA A 264 -11.07 4.79 9.73
N THR A 265 -11.42 4.32 8.53
CA THR A 265 -11.20 2.94 8.08
C THR A 265 -9.84 2.72 7.42
N PHE A 266 -9.10 3.79 7.09
CA PHE A 266 -7.82 3.71 6.39
C PHE A 266 -6.78 2.86 7.14
N GLY A 267 -6.79 2.86 8.47
CA GLY A 267 -5.91 2.01 9.27
C GLY A 267 -6.08 0.51 9.00
N TYR A 268 -7.29 0.06 8.66
CA TYR A 268 -7.52 -1.34 8.24
C TYR A 268 -6.82 -1.66 6.92
N LEU A 269 -6.86 -0.73 5.96
CA LEU A 269 -6.15 -0.86 4.69
C LEU A 269 -4.63 -0.92 4.91
N ILE A 270 -4.09 -0.10 5.82
CA ILE A 270 -2.67 -0.13 6.20
C ILE A 270 -2.29 -1.51 6.77
N ILE A 271 -3.04 -2.01 7.76
CA ILE A 271 -2.75 -3.31 8.40
C ILE A 271 -2.82 -4.45 7.38
N LEU A 272 -3.86 -4.47 6.54
CA LEU A 272 -4.02 -5.47 5.49
C LEU A 272 -2.85 -5.41 4.48
N SER A 273 -2.44 -4.21 4.08
CA SER A 273 -1.29 -3.98 3.21
C SER A 273 -0.01 -4.59 3.79
N ILE A 274 0.23 -4.38 5.09
CA ILE A 274 1.41 -4.90 5.78
C ILE A 274 1.37 -6.43 5.86
N ALA A 275 0.18 -7.03 6.07
CA ALA A 275 0.03 -8.48 6.05
C ALA A 275 0.39 -9.08 4.68
N PHE A 276 -0.04 -8.47 3.58
CA PHE A 276 0.33 -8.89 2.22
C PHE A 276 1.82 -8.73 1.94
N VAL A 277 2.43 -7.63 2.36
CA VAL A 277 3.88 -7.43 2.19
C VAL A 277 4.70 -8.40 3.06
N PHE A 278 4.23 -8.72 4.26
CA PHE A 278 4.86 -9.76 5.07
C PHE A 278 4.76 -11.14 4.40
N LEU A 279 3.59 -11.50 3.86
CA LEU A 279 3.40 -12.73 3.09
C LEU A 279 4.32 -12.77 1.86
N ALA A 280 4.45 -11.65 1.14
CA ALA A 280 5.38 -11.52 0.02
C ALA A 280 6.83 -11.81 0.42
N THR A 281 7.28 -11.23 1.54
CA THR A 281 8.61 -11.47 2.10
C THR A 281 8.81 -12.93 2.49
N VAL A 282 7.81 -13.57 3.10
CA VAL A 282 7.87 -14.99 3.45
C VAL A 282 7.99 -15.87 2.21
N LEU A 283 7.17 -15.64 1.18
CA LEU A 283 7.25 -16.39 -0.08
C LEU A 283 8.62 -16.23 -0.76
N PHE A 284 9.13 -15.00 -0.82
CA PHE A 284 10.46 -14.75 -1.37
C PHE A 284 11.57 -15.41 -0.55
N ALA A 285 11.47 -15.39 0.79
CA ALA A 285 12.45 -16.04 1.66
C ALA A 285 12.43 -17.57 1.50
N VAL A 286 11.25 -18.18 1.33
CA VAL A 286 11.11 -19.62 1.02
C VAL A 286 11.76 -19.94 -0.32
N TYR A 287 11.49 -19.15 -1.35
CA TYR A 287 12.14 -19.27 -2.66
C TYR A 287 13.67 -19.18 -2.53
N ALA A 288 14.17 -18.15 -1.84
CA ALA A 288 15.60 -17.91 -1.69
C ALA A 288 16.30 -19.04 -0.94
N LYS A 289 15.69 -19.57 0.12
CA LYS A 289 16.21 -20.75 0.86
C LYS A 289 16.24 -22.00 -0.03
N LYS A 290 15.15 -22.26 -0.77
CA LYS A 290 15.08 -23.40 -1.71
C LYS A 290 16.18 -23.31 -2.75
N LYS A 291 16.34 -22.14 -3.39
CA LYS A 291 17.35 -21.91 -4.43
C LYS A 291 18.78 -21.99 -3.87
N SER A 292 19.04 -21.42 -2.70
CA SER A 292 20.36 -21.51 -2.05
C SER A 292 20.76 -22.97 -1.77
N LYS A 293 19.82 -23.82 -1.37
CA LYS A 293 20.09 -25.25 -1.13
C LYS A 293 20.46 -25.99 -2.42
N ILE A 294 19.79 -25.68 -3.52
CA ILE A 294 20.09 -26.25 -4.84
C ILE A 294 21.51 -25.87 -5.27
N ASN A 295 21.83 -24.56 -5.25
CA ASN A 295 23.16 -24.07 -5.62
C ASN A 295 24.30 -24.67 -4.77
N ASN A 296 24.06 -24.91 -3.47
CA ASN A 296 25.03 -25.55 -2.58
C ASN A 296 25.20 -27.06 -2.86
N SER A 297 24.17 -27.71 -3.40
CA SER A 297 24.23 -29.14 -3.76
C SER A 297 25.02 -29.34 -5.06
N ASP A 298 24.83 -28.44 -6.03
CA ASP A 298 25.54 -28.48 -7.32
C ASP A 298 27.04 -28.16 -7.19
N SER A 299 27.44 -27.45 -6.13
CA SER A 299 28.84 -27.12 -5.83
C SER A 299 29.60 -28.22 -5.06
N GLN A 300 28.94 -29.34 -4.69
CA GLN A 300 29.59 -30.56 -4.21
C GLN A 300 29.47 -31.72 -5.22
N PRO A 301 30.08 -31.66 -6.42
CA PRO A 301 30.15 -32.84 -7.29
C PRO A 301 31.18 -33.83 -6.72
N ASN A 302 30.69 -34.81 -5.97
CA ASN A 302 31.20 -36.18 -5.90
C ASN A 302 32.73 -36.38 -5.73
N CYS A 303 33.34 -35.87 -4.65
CA CYS A 303 34.68 -36.34 -4.19
C CYS A 303 34.65 -37.75 -3.54
N LYS A 304 33.65 -38.60 -3.84
CA LYS A 304 33.48 -39.92 -3.22
C LYS A 304 33.74 -41.11 -4.15
N ASN A 305 34.10 -40.87 -5.41
CA ASN A 305 34.34 -41.94 -6.40
C ASN A 305 35.78 -42.00 -6.95
N LEU A 306 36.77 -41.46 -6.23
CA LEU A 306 38.20 -41.68 -6.49
C LEU A 306 38.89 -42.13 -5.20
N SER A 307 38.70 -43.39 -4.82
CA SER A 307 39.57 -44.11 -3.89
C SER A 307 39.53 -45.59 -4.21
#